data_AF-A0A1V8V0D1-F1
#
_entry.id   AF-A0A1V8V0D1-F1
#
_cell.length_a   1.000
_cell.length_b   1.000
_cell.length_c   1.000
_cell.angle_alpha   90.00
_cell.angle_beta   90.00
_cell.angle_gamma   90.00
#
_symmetry.space_group_name_H-M   'P 1'
#
loop_
_entity.id
_entity.type
_entity.pdbx_description
1 polymer ?
#
loop_
_entity_poly.entity_id
_entity_poly.type
_entity_poly.pdbx_seq_one_letter_code
_entity_poly.pdbx_strand_id
1 'polypeptide(L)'
;MQRSGGVSLPNSKRKSSSTHHSGKEQRLEQNGIYMKSSTLLQRESKRFCDQLLEGYHEPIGYPCYPVDKIDEVLDRVHGLNEARLQRDVTPWVVPSAENLFFSGVAGLDGIGEEINAEWVRCEPMGLSRPKPDFTVGLRRSAFRNEELEKLENYGTPQNPFYFTPDLSFPFLICEAKTGRIGIDQADTQNIHSASIATKAIVNLYVAAFGREHEKTKDLLGRVLVFTVSHNNRMVNLYGHYAVAGMNSSDVDGHDTVDSYQYFRYDIAMFSLSMYDGRERFRAYNFVRNLYDRFAPQHLERIREAVGSMQRPVPRTGLSFAASDIGLDEGSSRQSFEAIASQENAVFRTPSEPASASQKRDMANMRGQLDKLLRQLQEQREESMQQLEQRRKESKEQLEKQRKESKEQLEQLTGMISRLQESKDAS
;
A
#
# COMPACT_ATOMS: atom_id res chain seq x y z
N MET A 1 62.58 -25.63 -2.19
CA MET A 1 61.19 -26.10 -2.01
C MET A 1 60.40 -24.93 -1.44
N GLN A 2 59.94 -24.06 -2.33
CA GLN A 2 58.54 -23.88 -2.76
C GLN A 2 57.69 -23.11 -1.74
N ARG A 3 57.51 -21.82 -2.06
CA ARG A 3 56.38 -20.98 -1.63
C ARG A 3 55.10 -21.56 -2.22
N SER A 4 54.07 -21.76 -1.39
CA SER A 4 52.69 -21.97 -1.86
C SER A 4 51.84 -20.78 -1.41
N GLY A 5 51.38 -20.01 -2.39
CA GLY A 5 50.44 -18.91 -2.20
C GLY A 5 49.02 -19.44 -1.97
N GLY A 6 48.40 -18.97 -0.89
CA GLY A 6 46.95 -19.06 -0.71
C GLY A 6 46.29 -17.82 -1.32
N VAL A 7 45.54 -18.01 -2.39
CA VAL A 7 44.68 -16.98 -2.99
C VAL A 7 43.46 -16.79 -2.09
N SER A 8 43.37 -15.64 -1.44
CA SER A 8 42.16 -15.20 -0.73
C SER A 8 41.14 -14.69 -1.75
N LEU A 9 40.06 -15.45 -1.94
CA LEU A 9 38.88 -15.02 -2.69
C LEU A 9 38.21 -13.82 -1.98
N PRO A 10 37.71 -12.80 -2.72
CA PRO A 10 37.08 -11.65 -2.09
C PRO A 10 35.81 -12.06 -1.37
N ASN A 11 35.76 -11.71 -0.09
CA ASN A 11 34.63 -11.85 0.80
C ASN A 11 33.42 -11.12 0.17
N SER A 12 32.44 -11.89 -0.31
CA SER A 12 31.13 -11.37 -0.71
C SER A 12 30.51 -10.72 0.53
N LYS A 13 30.62 -9.39 0.60
CA LYS A 13 29.91 -8.58 1.58
C LYS A 13 28.42 -8.84 1.40
N ARG A 14 27.88 -9.76 2.19
CA ARG A 14 26.44 -9.80 2.52
C ARG A 14 26.08 -8.38 2.97
N LYS A 15 25.40 -7.63 2.11
CA LYS A 15 24.77 -6.36 2.52
C LYS A 15 23.85 -6.69 3.69
N SER A 16 24.13 -6.11 4.84
CA SER A 16 23.40 -6.32 6.09
C SER A 16 21.94 -5.93 5.93
N SER A 17 21.03 -6.74 6.49
CA SER A 17 19.58 -6.48 6.52
C SER A 17 19.23 -5.13 7.15
N SER A 18 20.05 -4.62 8.06
CA SER A 18 19.89 -3.31 8.71
C SER A 18 19.91 -2.14 7.73
N THR A 19 20.79 -2.18 6.73
CA THR A 19 20.94 -1.12 5.71
C THR A 19 19.73 -1.08 4.76
N HIS A 20 19.10 -2.22 4.52
CA HIS A 20 17.88 -2.31 3.71
C HIS A 20 16.65 -1.81 4.48
N HIS A 21 16.57 -2.04 5.79
CA HIS A 21 15.47 -1.54 6.62
C HIS A 21 15.50 -0.02 6.76
N SER A 22 16.68 0.56 7.06
CA SER A 22 16.84 2.02 7.15
C SER A 22 16.50 2.72 5.82
N GLY A 23 16.81 2.10 4.68
CA GLY A 23 16.44 2.63 3.37
C GLY A 23 14.94 2.56 3.06
N LYS A 24 14.20 1.60 3.63
CA LYS A 24 12.73 1.51 3.49
C LYS A 24 12.05 2.58 4.33
N GLU A 25 12.45 2.75 5.59
CA GLU A 25 11.91 3.77 6.48
C GLU A 25 12.14 5.17 5.91
N GLN A 26 13.35 5.46 5.44
CA GLN A 26 13.64 6.75 4.80
C GLN A 26 12.73 7.03 3.59
N ARG A 27 12.44 6.02 2.75
CA ARG A 27 11.51 6.15 1.63
C ARG A 27 10.07 6.40 2.09
N LEU A 28 9.64 5.78 3.18
CA LEU A 28 8.33 6.05 3.78
C LEU A 28 8.25 7.49 4.28
N GLU A 29 9.26 7.95 5.02
CA GLU A 29 9.29 9.33 5.54
C GLU A 29 9.32 10.38 4.43
N GLN A 30 10.05 10.13 3.33
CA GLN A 30 10.03 10.97 2.12
C GLN A 30 8.64 11.06 1.47
N ASN A 31 7.75 10.11 1.76
CA ASN A 31 6.36 10.09 1.29
C ASN A 31 5.38 10.47 2.41
N GLY A 32 5.87 11.09 3.50
CA GLY A 32 5.06 11.56 4.63
C GLY A 32 4.52 10.46 5.53
N ILE A 33 5.05 9.23 5.47
CA ILE A 33 4.63 8.09 6.29
C ILE A 33 5.63 7.89 7.42
N TYR A 34 5.15 7.91 8.67
CA TYR A 34 6.00 7.85 9.86
C TYR A 34 5.61 6.69 10.78
N MET A 35 6.59 5.84 11.10
CA MET A 35 6.47 4.67 11.99
C MET A 35 6.36 5.02 13.48
N LYS A 36 5.70 6.13 13.80
CA LYS A 36 5.52 6.67 15.15
C LYS A 36 4.14 7.34 15.28
N SER A 37 3.78 7.66 16.53
CA SER A 37 2.61 8.47 16.83
C SER A 37 2.93 9.96 16.77
N SER A 38 1.93 10.76 16.40
CA SER A 38 1.91 12.22 16.45
C SER A 38 1.05 12.70 17.63
N THR A 39 1.44 13.83 18.24
CA THR A 39 0.67 14.50 19.31
C THR A 39 -0.70 14.98 18.85
N LEU A 40 -0.94 15.05 17.54
CA LEU A 40 -2.19 15.46 16.90
C LEU A 40 -3.22 14.32 16.77
N LEU A 41 -2.93 13.13 17.33
CA LEU A 41 -3.92 12.06 17.49
C LEU A 41 -5.08 12.51 18.39
N GLN A 42 -6.31 12.40 17.89
CA GLN A 42 -7.51 12.75 18.66
C GLN A 42 -7.71 11.82 19.86
N ARG A 43 -8.14 12.38 20.99
CA ARG A 43 -8.35 11.62 22.23
C ARG A 43 -9.50 10.63 22.11
N GLU A 44 -10.50 10.99 21.32
CA GLU A 44 -11.68 10.20 20.99
C GLU A 44 -11.27 8.92 20.28
N SER A 45 -10.26 8.99 19.39
CA SER A 45 -9.74 7.79 18.71
C SER A 45 -9.02 6.85 19.67
N LYS A 46 -8.25 7.38 20.64
CA LYS A 46 -7.63 6.55 21.68
C LYS A 46 -8.69 5.82 22.51
N ARG A 47 -9.70 6.55 22.99
CA ARG A 47 -10.82 5.97 23.75
C ARG A 47 -11.58 4.92 22.94
N PHE A 48 -11.78 5.16 21.65
CA PHE A 48 -12.43 4.18 20.78
C PHE A 48 -11.57 2.92 20.61
N CYS A 49 -10.26 3.05 20.43
CA CYS A 49 -9.35 1.91 20.43
C CYS A 49 -9.41 1.12 21.76
N ASP A 50 -9.45 1.79 22.90
CA ASP A 50 -9.60 1.14 24.21
C ASP A 50 -10.93 0.36 24.30
N GLN A 51 -12.03 0.96 23.83
CA GLN A 51 -13.34 0.31 23.77
C GLN A 51 -13.39 -0.90 22.83
N LEU A 52 -12.56 -0.93 21.79
CA LEU A 52 -12.44 -2.08 20.90
C LEU A 52 -11.68 -3.25 21.56
N LEU A 53 -10.87 -2.99 22.59
CA LEU A 53 -10.16 -4.02 23.36
C LEU A 53 -11.03 -4.68 24.45
N GLU A 54 -12.22 -4.13 24.71
CA GLU A 54 -13.16 -4.61 25.71
C GLU A 54 -14.09 -5.71 25.16
N GLY A 55 -14.69 -6.49 26.05
CA GLY A 55 -15.65 -7.53 25.67
C GLY A 55 -15.02 -8.86 25.29
N TYR A 56 -15.87 -9.82 24.97
CA TYR A 56 -15.49 -11.19 24.65
C TYR A 56 -16.39 -11.75 23.55
N HIS A 57 -15.77 -12.29 22.50
CA HIS A 57 -16.41 -13.07 21.46
C HIS A 57 -15.85 -14.49 21.53
N GLU A 58 -16.71 -15.47 21.69
CA GLU A 58 -16.28 -16.87 21.64
C GLU A 58 -15.91 -17.22 20.19
N PRO A 59 -14.70 -17.76 19.93
CA PRO A 59 -14.33 -18.19 18.60
C PRO A 59 -15.30 -19.27 18.10
N ILE A 60 -15.91 -19.04 16.94
CA ILE A 60 -16.78 -20.04 16.30
C ILE A 60 -15.94 -21.26 15.91
N GLY A 61 -16.47 -22.47 16.16
CA GLY A 61 -15.75 -23.75 16.00
C GLY A 61 -15.32 -24.13 14.58
N TYR A 62 -15.57 -23.28 13.57
CA TYR A 62 -15.10 -23.43 12.20
C TYR A 62 -14.88 -22.02 11.58
N PRO A 63 -13.79 -21.76 10.83
CA PRO A 63 -12.68 -22.66 10.45
C PRO A 63 -11.60 -22.83 11.53
N CYS A 64 -11.83 -22.34 12.75
CA CYS A 64 -10.87 -22.45 13.85
C CYS A 64 -10.77 -23.90 14.38
N TYR A 65 -9.58 -24.34 14.80
CA TYR A 65 -9.42 -25.61 15.52
C TYR A 65 -10.17 -25.58 16.87
N PRO A 66 -10.34 -26.69 17.59
CA PRO A 66 -10.81 -26.63 18.97
C PRO A 66 -9.86 -25.81 19.87
N VAL A 67 -10.42 -25.03 20.80
CA VAL A 67 -9.64 -24.13 21.68
C VAL A 67 -8.58 -24.88 22.51
N ASP A 68 -8.89 -26.12 22.94
CA ASP A 68 -7.99 -26.99 23.69
C ASP A 68 -6.78 -27.48 22.86
N LYS A 69 -6.81 -27.34 21.54
CA LYS A 69 -5.74 -27.77 20.62
C LYS A 69 -4.81 -26.65 20.19
N ILE A 70 -5.03 -25.42 20.64
CA ILE A 70 -4.24 -24.26 20.20
C ILE A 70 -2.75 -24.43 20.52
N ASP A 71 -2.39 -24.93 21.71
CA ASP A 71 -1.00 -25.18 22.07
C ASP A 71 -0.31 -26.14 21.10
N GLU A 72 -0.93 -27.29 20.83
CA GLU A 72 -0.42 -28.29 19.90
C GLU A 72 -0.25 -27.71 18.48
N VAL A 73 -1.17 -26.84 18.05
CA VAL A 73 -1.09 -26.15 16.74
C VAL A 73 0.06 -25.14 16.73
N LEU A 74 0.18 -24.29 17.74
CA LEU A 74 1.25 -23.28 17.83
C LEU A 74 2.64 -23.93 17.86
N ASP A 75 2.80 -25.02 18.60
CA ASP A 75 4.04 -25.80 18.65
C ASP A 75 4.35 -26.44 17.29
N ARG A 76 3.35 -27.01 16.61
CA ARG A 76 3.54 -27.60 15.28
C ARG A 76 3.86 -26.57 14.21
N VAL A 77 3.27 -25.38 14.28
CA VAL A 77 3.51 -24.27 13.35
C VAL A 77 4.84 -23.59 13.64
N HIS A 78 5.42 -23.79 14.82
CA HIS A 78 6.73 -23.27 15.19
C HIS A 78 7.84 -23.77 14.24
N GLY A 79 8.32 -22.88 13.38
CA GLY A 79 9.35 -23.17 12.39
C GLY A 79 8.83 -23.58 11.01
N LEU A 80 7.52 -23.56 10.77
CA LEU A 80 6.94 -23.71 9.44
C LEU A 80 6.95 -22.37 8.67
N ASN A 81 6.51 -22.41 7.40
CA ASN A 81 6.50 -21.25 6.52
C ASN A 81 5.31 -20.29 6.79
N GLU A 82 5.35 -19.11 6.15
CA GLU A 82 4.34 -18.06 6.30
C GLU A 82 2.93 -18.51 5.90
N ALA A 83 2.80 -19.32 4.84
CA ALA A 83 1.51 -19.87 4.42
C ALA A 83 0.86 -20.75 5.50
N ARG A 84 1.66 -21.50 6.27
CA ARG A 84 1.18 -22.29 7.41
C ARG A 84 0.75 -21.41 8.57
N LEU A 85 1.50 -20.33 8.83
CA LEU A 85 1.10 -19.33 9.82
C LEU A 85 -0.23 -18.67 9.44
N GLN A 86 -0.38 -18.28 8.18
CA GLN A 86 -1.60 -17.66 7.65
C GLN A 86 -2.80 -18.59 7.77
N ARG A 87 -2.67 -19.84 7.37
CA ARG A 87 -3.78 -20.80 7.43
C ARG A 87 -4.14 -21.20 8.86
N ASP A 88 -3.14 -21.48 9.69
CA ASP A 88 -3.36 -22.18 10.97
C ASP A 88 -3.47 -21.22 12.18
N VAL A 89 -2.94 -19.99 12.07
CA VAL A 89 -2.88 -19.03 13.19
C VAL A 89 -3.70 -17.77 12.89
N THR A 90 -3.65 -17.21 11.67
CA THR A 90 -4.37 -15.96 11.36
C THR A 90 -5.87 -16.02 11.67
N PRO A 91 -6.64 -17.10 11.44
CA PRO A 91 -8.06 -17.14 11.80
C PRO A 91 -8.35 -16.90 13.29
N TRP A 92 -7.37 -17.16 14.16
CA TRP A 92 -7.45 -16.94 15.61
C TRP A 92 -7.05 -15.53 16.06
N VAL A 93 -6.47 -14.77 15.14
CA VAL A 93 -5.98 -13.41 15.38
C VAL A 93 -6.88 -12.41 14.66
N VAL A 94 -7.18 -12.70 13.40
CA VAL A 94 -8.01 -11.93 12.48
C VAL A 94 -9.06 -12.88 11.88
N PRO A 95 -10.23 -13.03 12.51
CA PRO A 95 -11.29 -13.87 11.97
C PRO A 95 -11.76 -13.37 10.61
N SER A 96 -12.06 -14.32 9.72
CA SER A 96 -12.66 -14.04 8.41
C SER A 96 -14.09 -13.51 8.58
N ALA A 97 -14.34 -12.29 8.10
CA ALA A 97 -15.64 -11.65 8.10
C ALA A 97 -16.64 -12.45 7.25
N GLU A 98 -16.19 -13.03 6.13
CA GLU A 98 -17.04 -13.84 5.27
C GLU A 98 -17.41 -15.19 5.90
N ASN A 99 -16.46 -15.88 6.52
CA ASN A 99 -16.77 -17.12 7.25
C ASN A 99 -17.75 -16.86 8.39
N LEU A 100 -17.59 -15.75 9.12
CA LEU A 100 -18.53 -15.33 10.16
C LEU A 100 -19.93 -15.07 9.57
N PHE A 101 -20.01 -14.36 8.43
CA PHE A 101 -21.25 -14.12 7.71
C PHE A 101 -21.96 -15.41 7.30
N PHE A 102 -21.25 -16.33 6.64
CA PHE A 102 -21.80 -17.64 6.24
C PHE A 102 -22.15 -18.54 7.43
N SER A 103 -21.53 -18.30 8.59
CA SER A 103 -21.85 -18.97 9.86
C SER A 103 -23.06 -18.35 10.58
N GLY A 104 -23.71 -17.33 9.99
CA GLY A 104 -24.94 -16.74 10.52
C GLY A 104 -24.73 -15.53 11.42
N VAL A 105 -23.53 -14.95 11.49
CA VAL A 105 -23.30 -13.69 12.21
C VAL A 105 -23.88 -12.53 11.40
N ALA A 106 -24.88 -11.86 11.99
CA ALA A 106 -25.59 -10.75 11.34
C ALA A 106 -24.71 -9.49 11.20
N GLY A 107 -25.05 -8.62 10.25
CA GLY A 107 -24.44 -7.30 10.10
C GLY A 107 -23.10 -7.27 9.34
N LEU A 108 -22.73 -8.38 8.70
CA LEU A 108 -21.47 -8.52 7.97
C LEU A 108 -21.63 -8.48 6.44
N ASP A 109 -22.86 -8.34 5.92
CA ASP A 109 -23.18 -8.42 4.49
C ASP A 109 -22.36 -7.46 3.61
N GLY A 110 -22.10 -6.25 4.13
CA GLY A 110 -21.37 -5.19 3.46
C GLY A 110 -19.84 -5.24 3.65
N ILE A 111 -19.33 -6.23 4.38
CA ILE A 111 -17.90 -6.39 4.68
C ILE A 111 -17.36 -7.50 3.78
N GLY A 112 -16.23 -7.23 3.13
CA GLY A 112 -15.53 -8.17 2.26
C GLY A 112 -14.10 -8.36 2.72
N GLU A 113 -13.48 -9.44 2.29
CA GLU A 113 -12.08 -9.72 2.59
C GLU A 113 -11.33 -10.23 1.36
N GLU A 114 -10.02 -10.05 1.38
CA GLU A 114 -9.11 -10.50 0.33
C GLU A 114 -7.85 -11.09 0.98
N ILE A 115 -7.36 -12.19 0.39
CA ILE A 115 -6.20 -12.93 0.91
C ILE A 115 -5.09 -12.88 -0.12
N ASN A 116 -3.92 -12.34 0.25
CA ASN A 116 -2.75 -12.28 -0.62
C ASN A 116 -3.05 -11.65 -2.00
N ALA A 117 -3.82 -10.57 -2.01
CA ALA A 117 -4.25 -9.86 -3.23
C ALA A 117 -3.45 -8.57 -3.42
N GLU A 118 -2.93 -8.36 -4.64
CA GLU A 118 -2.17 -7.14 -4.95
C GLU A 118 -3.13 -5.97 -5.21
N TRP A 119 -2.82 -4.80 -4.66
CA TRP A 119 -3.61 -3.60 -4.85
C TRP A 119 -3.27 -2.92 -6.19
N VAL A 120 -3.76 -3.52 -7.28
CA VAL A 120 -3.47 -3.10 -8.66
C VAL A 120 -4.11 -1.76 -9.05
N ARG A 121 -5.09 -1.29 -8.27
CA ARG A 121 -5.85 -0.06 -8.53
C ARG A 121 -5.30 1.18 -7.79
N CYS A 122 -4.25 1.08 -6.99
CA CYS A 122 -3.68 2.24 -6.29
C CYS A 122 -2.24 2.59 -6.71
N GLU A 123 -1.91 3.87 -6.78
CA GLU A 123 -0.53 4.31 -6.87
C GLU A 123 0.21 4.08 -5.54
N PRO A 124 1.38 3.43 -5.54
CA PRO A 124 2.11 3.17 -4.31
C PRO A 124 2.82 4.42 -3.78
N MET A 125 2.89 4.55 -2.45
CA MET A 125 3.58 5.67 -1.77
C MET A 125 4.99 5.28 -1.34
N GLY A 126 5.96 5.45 -2.22
CA GLY A 126 7.38 5.27 -1.88
C GLY A 126 7.89 3.84 -1.87
N LEU A 127 7.07 2.82 -1.58
CA LEU A 127 7.41 1.39 -1.71
C LEU A 127 6.73 0.73 -2.92
N SER A 128 6.85 -0.59 -3.09
CA SER A 128 6.12 -1.32 -4.14
C SER A 128 4.62 -1.36 -3.85
N ARG A 129 3.80 -1.78 -4.83
CA ARG A 129 2.37 -1.97 -4.61
C ARG A 129 2.12 -2.90 -3.42
N PRO A 130 1.18 -2.55 -2.53
CA PRO A 130 0.78 -3.44 -1.45
C PRO A 130 0.25 -4.78 -1.97
N LYS A 131 0.58 -5.84 -1.24
CA LYS A 131 -0.01 -7.16 -1.39
C LYS A 131 -0.16 -7.80 -0.01
N PRO A 132 -1.11 -7.32 0.82
CA PRO A 132 -1.23 -7.78 2.19
C PRO A 132 -1.64 -9.26 2.25
N ASP A 133 -1.18 -9.94 3.29
CA ASP A 133 -1.52 -11.35 3.52
C ASP A 133 -3.03 -11.54 3.74
N PHE A 134 -3.67 -10.60 4.43
CA PHE A 134 -5.13 -10.54 4.61
C PHE A 134 -5.60 -9.09 4.72
N THR A 135 -6.72 -8.75 4.08
CA THR A 135 -7.30 -7.41 4.11
C THR A 135 -8.81 -7.49 4.25
N VAL A 136 -9.41 -6.57 5.01
CA VAL A 136 -10.86 -6.38 5.10
C VAL A 136 -11.21 -4.95 4.72
N GLY A 137 -12.30 -4.82 3.99
CA GLY A 137 -12.82 -3.57 3.48
C GLY A 137 -14.34 -3.65 3.29
N LEU A 138 -14.87 -2.62 2.65
CA LEU A 138 -16.27 -2.56 2.28
C LEU A 138 -16.46 -3.23 0.93
N ARG A 139 -17.42 -4.16 0.83
CA ARG A 139 -17.80 -4.73 -0.47
C ARG A 139 -18.36 -3.63 -1.36
N ARG A 140 -18.17 -3.77 -2.67
CA ARG A 140 -18.83 -2.86 -3.63
C ARG A 140 -20.35 -2.90 -3.51
N SER A 141 -20.92 -4.07 -3.21
CA SER A 141 -22.35 -4.26 -2.97
C SER A 141 -22.90 -3.54 -1.72
N ALA A 142 -22.04 -3.05 -0.83
CA ALA A 142 -22.46 -2.24 0.32
C ALA A 142 -22.97 -0.85 -0.10
N PHE A 143 -22.58 -0.37 -1.28
CA PHE A 143 -22.94 0.94 -1.83
C PHE A 143 -24.16 0.85 -2.75
N ARG A 144 -24.97 1.91 -2.76
CA ARG A 144 -26.08 2.07 -3.71
C ARG A 144 -25.52 2.37 -5.10
N ASN A 145 -26.28 2.04 -6.14
CA ASN A 145 -25.86 2.31 -7.53
C ASN A 145 -25.48 3.78 -7.77
N GLU A 146 -26.23 4.73 -7.20
CA GLU A 146 -25.90 6.16 -7.30
C GLU A 146 -24.60 6.54 -6.57
N GLU A 147 -24.30 5.88 -5.44
CA GLU A 147 -23.06 6.07 -4.69
C GLU A 147 -21.87 5.51 -5.49
N LEU A 148 -22.04 4.32 -6.07
CA LEU A 148 -21.05 3.70 -6.94
C LEU A 148 -20.77 4.53 -8.20
N GLU A 149 -21.79 5.07 -8.85
CA GLU A 149 -21.62 5.91 -10.03
C GLU A 149 -20.75 7.15 -9.72
N LYS A 150 -20.97 7.79 -8.57
CA LYS A 150 -20.14 8.90 -8.12
C LYS A 150 -18.70 8.47 -7.82
N LEU A 151 -18.53 7.33 -7.13
CA LEU A 151 -17.22 6.78 -6.82
C LEU A 151 -16.42 6.38 -8.06
N GLU A 152 -17.07 5.77 -9.05
CA GLU A 152 -16.47 5.40 -10.34
C GLU A 152 -16.04 6.62 -11.15
N ASN A 153 -16.85 7.67 -11.10
CA ASN A 153 -16.47 8.93 -11.70
C ASN A 153 -15.36 9.61 -10.92
N TYR A 154 -15.31 9.52 -9.60
CA TYR A 154 -14.26 10.10 -8.76
C TYR A 154 -12.91 9.35 -8.87
N GLY A 155 -12.95 8.02 -8.99
CA GLY A 155 -11.82 7.13 -8.82
C GLY A 155 -10.71 7.32 -9.85
N THR A 156 -9.49 7.47 -9.35
CA THR A 156 -8.25 7.46 -10.14
C THR A 156 -7.18 6.66 -9.40
N PRO A 157 -6.06 6.25 -10.03
CA PRO A 157 -4.98 5.58 -9.31
C PRO A 157 -4.42 6.37 -8.10
N GLN A 158 -4.45 7.71 -8.17
CA GLN A 158 -4.05 8.61 -7.07
C GLN A 158 -5.11 8.70 -5.96
N ASN A 159 -6.38 8.48 -6.32
CA ASN A 159 -7.55 8.55 -5.47
C ASN A 159 -8.36 7.25 -5.59
N PRO A 160 -7.78 6.11 -5.18
CA PRO A 160 -8.46 4.83 -5.30
C PRO A 160 -9.66 4.80 -4.35
N PHE A 161 -10.80 4.31 -4.82
CA PHE A 161 -11.91 3.95 -3.93
C PHE A 161 -11.98 2.43 -3.72
N TYR A 162 -11.49 1.65 -4.69
CA TYR A 162 -11.34 0.20 -4.64
C TYR A 162 -9.91 -0.22 -4.94
N PHE A 163 -9.51 -1.34 -4.35
CA PHE A 163 -8.12 -1.82 -4.32
C PHE A 163 -7.99 -3.20 -4.99
N THR A 164 -9.04 -4.01 -4.87
CA THR A 164 -9.28 -5.24 -5.63
C THR A 164 -10.69 -5.16 -6.26
N PRO A 165 -11.07 -6.01 -7.23
CA PRO A 165 -12.36 -5.90 -7.93
C PRO A 165 -13.60 -5.77 -7.04
N ASP A 166 -13.62 -6.38 -5.84
CA ASP A 166 -14.76 -6.30 -4.91
C ASP A 166 -14.49 -5.51 -3.62
N LEU A 167 -13.23 -5.15 -3.34
CA LEU A 167 -12.86 -4.52 -2.06
C LEU A 167 -12.63 -3.01 -2.18
N SER A 168 -13.53 -2.25 -1.57
CA SER A 168 -13.48 -0.78 -1.45
C SER A 168 -13.04 -0.34 -0.05
N PHE A 169 -12.32 0.78 0.04
CA PHE A 169 -11.88 1.40 1.29
C PHE A 169 -11.45 0.41 2.40
N PRO A 170 -10.33 -0.32 2.23
CA PRO A 170 -9.79 -1.21 3.24
C PRO A 170 -9.65 -0.52 4.59
N PHE A 171 -10.10 -1.18 5.65
CA PHE A 171 -10.03 -0.64 7.01
C PHE A 171 -9.32 -1.56 8.00
N LEU A 172 -9.03 -2.81 7.62
CA LEU A 172 -8.22 -3.73 8.41
C LEU A 172 -7.23 -4.45 7.50
N ILE A 173 -5.94 -4.43 7.85
CA ILE A 173 -4.88 -5.04 7.04
C ILE A 173 -4.02 -5.91 7.96
N CYS A 174 -3.64 -7.09 7.51
CA CYS A 174 -2.87 -8.03 8.29
C CYS A 174 -1.68 -8.58 7.50
N GLU A 175 -0.54 -8.65 8.19
CA GLU A 175 0.71 -9.22 7.70
C GLU A 175 1.20 -10.25 8.72
N ALA A 176 1.43 -11.47 8.23
CA ALA A 176 1.86 -12.60 9.02
C ALA A 176 3.28 -12.98 8.61
N LYS A 177 4.23 -12.91 9.55
CA LYS A 177 5.64 -13.19 9.24
C LYS A 177 6.23 -14.20 10.20
N THR A 178 7.18 -14.98 9.71
CA THR A 178 7.89 -15.96 10.54
C THR A 178 9.05 -15.32 11.30
N GLY A 179 9.30 -15.76 12.54
CA GLY A 179 10.42 -15.29 13.37
C GLY A 179 10.24 -13.86 13.94
N ARG A 180 11.25 -13.39 14.69
CA ARG A 180 11.22 -12.06 15.33
C ARG A 180 11.51 -10.92 14.35
N ILE A 181 12.50 -11.07 13.47
CA ILE A 181 12.82 -10.08 12.42
C ILE A 181 11.65 -9.89 11.44
N GLY A 182 10.77 -10.89 11.33
CA GLY A 182 9.58 -10.82 10.49
C GLY A 182 8.56 -9.78 10.98
N ILE A 183 8.44 -9.53 12.29
CA ILE A 183 7.38 -8.65 12.79
C ILE A 183 7.63 -7.18 12.42
N ASP A 184 8.87 -6.71 12.45
CA ASP A 184 9.21 -5.34 12.04
C ASP A 184 8.96 -5.14 10.53
N GLN A 185 9.14 -6.20 9.74
CA GLN A 185 8.81 -6.19 8.31
C GLN A 185 7.31 -6.13 8.08
N ALA A 186 6.53 -6.91 8.84
CA ALA A 186 5.08 -6.88 8.83
C ALA A 186 4.58 -5.46 9.17
N ASP A 187 5.12 -4.85 10.23
CA ASP A 187 4.76 -3.47 10.63
C ASP A 187 5.05 -2.46 9.52
N THR A 188 6.21 -2.58 8.85
CA THR A 188 6.60 -1.69 7.74
C THR A 188 5.66 -1.85 6.53
N GLN A 189 5.26 -3.08 6.20
CA GLN A 189 4.31 -3.36 5.12
C GLN A 189 2.89 -2.88 5.47
N ASN A 190 2.48 -3.09 6.72
CA ASN A 190 1.19 -2.68 7.25
C ASN A 190 1.04 -1.16 7.24
N ILE A 191 2.01 -0.38 7.75
CA ILE A 191 1.89 1.09 7.74
C ILE A 191 1.82 1.64 6.33
N HIS A 192 2.54 1.04 5.38
CA HIS A 192 2.56 1.49 3.99
C HIS A 192 1.18 1.31 3.36
N SER A 193 0.61 0.11 3.50
CA SER A 193 -0.72 -0.23 3.02
C SER A 193 -1.80 0.63 3.71
N ALA A 194 -1.71 0.77 5.03
CA ALA A 194 -2.66 1.55 5.82
C ALA A 194 -2.61 3.05 5.51
N SER A 195 -1.44 3.58 5.16
CA SER A 195 -1.30 4.99 4.74
C SER A 195 -1.99 5.26 3.42
N ILE A 196 -1.90 4.33 2.46
CA ILE A 196 -2.61 4.44 1.18
C ILE A 196 -4.12 4.36 1.40
N ALA A 197 -4.60 3.43 2.24
CA ALA A 197 -6.01 3.31 2.57
C ALA A 197 -6.54 4.55 3.34
N THR A 198 -5.76 5.08 4.28
CA THR A 198 -6.08 6.32 5.01
C THR A 198 -6.16 7.51 4.04
N LYS A 199 -5.19 7.64 3.13
CA LYS A 199 -5.16 8.66 2.09
C LYS A 199 -6.42 8.63 1.22
N ALA A 200 -6.88 7.45 0.81
CA ALA A 200 -8.09 7.30 0.02
C ALA A 200 -9.32 7.93 0.68
N ILE A 201 -9.48 7.71 1.99
CA ILE A 201 -10.61 8.25 2.77
C ILE A 201 -10.48 9.77 2.94
N VAL A 202 -9.28 10.27 3.25
CA VAL A 202 -9.03 11.71 3.39
C VAL A 202 -9.27 12.44 2.06
N ASN A 203 -8.75 11.90 0.96
CA ASN A 203 -8.95 12.49 -0.36
C ASN A 203 -10.42 12.50 -0.78
N LEU A 204 -11.19 11.45 -0.43
CA LEU A 204 -12.63 11.44 -0.64
C LEU A 204 -13.32 12.60 0.12
N TYR A 205 -12.95 12.83 1.38
CA TYR A 205 -13.47 13.94 2.17
C TYR A 205 -13.10 15.30 1.59
N VAL A 206 -11.85 15.46 1.15
CA VAL A 206 -11.39 16.69 0.47
C VAL A 206 -12.17 16.92 -0.81
N ALA A 207 -12.43 15.88 -1.61
CA ALA A 207 -13.20 16.00 -2.84
C ALA A 207 -14.68 16.31 -2.59
N ALA A 208 -15.26 15.78 -1.52
CA ALA A 208 -16.66 15.98 -1.15
C ALA A 208 -16.93 17.35 -0.51
N PHE A 209 -16.06 17.80 0.40
CA PHE A 209 -16.31 18.95 1.26
C PHE A 209 -15.31 20.10 1.09
N GLY A 210 -14.14 19.82 0.51
CA GLY A 210 -13.00 20.73 0.51
C GLY A 210 -12.10 20.54 1.73
N ARG A 211 -10.84 20.96 1.59
CA ARG A 211 -9.79 20.81 2.61
C ARG A 211 -10.10 21.57 3.90
N GLU A 212 -10.61 22.80 3.77
CA GLU A 212 -10.83 23.70 4.90
C GLU A 212 -12.13 23.47 5.66
N HIS A 213 -12.98 22.56 5.16
CA HIS A 213 -14.28 22.26 5.73
C HIS A 213 -14.14 21.51 7.07
N GLU A 214 -15.04 21.81 8.01
CA GLU A 214 -15.05 21.25 9.37
C GLU A 214 -15.00 19.71 9.37
N LYS A 215 -15.88 19.06 8.59
CA LYS A 215 -15.87 17.59 8.42
C LYS A 215 -14.53 17.00 7.97
N THR A 216 -13.79 17.71 7.10
CA THR A 216 -12.46 17.26 6.63
C THR A 216 -11.42 17.47 7.72
N LYS A 217 -11.45 18.60 8.43
CA LYS A 217 -10.56 18.88 9.56
C LYS A 217 -10.78 17.91 10.72
N ASP A 218 -12.04 17.60 11.02
CA ASP A 218 -12.45 16.65 12.05
C ASP A 218 -12.00 15.22 11.76
N LEU A 219 -11.82 14.87 10.48
CA LEU A 219 -11.29 13.58 10.07
C LEU A 219 -9.80 13.43 10.41
N LEU A 220 -9.04 14.53 10.40
CA LEU A 220 -7.61 14.50 10.69
C LEU A 220 -7.34 14.18 12.16
N GLY A 221 -6.35 13.34 12.41
CA GLY A 221 -6.06 12.81 13.73
C GLY A 221 -7.03 11.73 14.19
N ARG A 222 -8.03 11.33 13.39
CA ARG A 222 -8.88 10.16 13.69
C ARG A 222 -8.27 8.89 13.12
N VAL A 223 -8.32 7.80 13.88
CA VAL A 223 -7.95 6.47 13.38
C VAL A 223 -8.98 6.02 12.35
N LEU A 224 -8.52 5.72 11.13
CA LEU A 224 -9.37 5.34 9.99
C LEU A 224 -9.09 3.93 9.49
N VAL A 225 -7.90 3.41 9.74
CA VAL A 225 -7.48 2.08 9.30
C VAL A 225 -6.76 1.39 10.45
N PHE A 226 -6.96 0.09 10.59
CA PHE A 226 -6.34 -0.73 11.61
C PHE A 226 -5.42 -1.76 10.97
N THR A 227 -4.34 -2.12 11.66
CA THR A 227 -3.47 -3.19 11.17
C THR A 227 -3.11 -4.18 12.25
N VAL A 228 -2.92 -5.43 11.82
CA VAL A 228 -2.48 -6.54 12.65
C VAL A 228 -1.19 -7.10 12.08
N SER A 229 -0.12 -7.06 12.87
CA SER A 229 1.11 -7.77 12.55
C SER A 229 1.23 -8.94 13.49
N HIS A 230 1.42 -10.15 12.98
CA HIS A 230 1.59 -11.29 13.88
C HIS A 230 2.60 -12.33 13.39
N ASN A 231 3.08 -13.10 14.35
CA ASN A 231 3.75 -14.37 14.12
C ASN A 231 3.06 -15.47 14.94
N ASN A 232 3.73 -16.59 15.18
CA ASN A 232 3.19 -17.69 16.00
C ASN A 232 3.31 -17.45 17.52
N ARG A 233 3.76 -16.27 17.97
CA ARG A 233 3.99 -15.95 19.38
C ARG A 233 3.38 -14.63 19.84
N MET A 234 3.39 -13.63 18.98
CA MET A 234 3.02 -12.26 19.32
C MET A 234 2.09 -11.69 18.25
N VAL A 235 1.24 -10.76 18.68
CA VAL A 235 0.37 -9.95 17.83
C VAL A 235 0.55 -8.49 18.22
N ASN A 236 0.76 -7.62 17.23
CA ASN A 236 0.78 -6.18 17.39
C ASN A 236 -0.44 -5.57 16.68
N LEU A 237 -1.14 -4.67 17.38
CA LEU A 237 -2.28 -3.92 16.87
C LEU A 237 -1.93 -2.44 16.74
N TYR A 238 -2.24 -1.86 15.58
CA TYR A 238 -2.03 -0.43 15.33
C TYR A 238 -3.27 0.23 14.73
N GLY A 239 -3.46 1.51 15.04
CA GLY A 239 -4.41 2.40 14.38
C GLY A 239 -3.68 3.43 13.53
N HIS A 240 -4.20 3.74 12.34
CA HIS A 240 -3.55 4.62 11.35
C HIS A 240 -4.43 5.81 11.03
N TYR A 241 -3.79 6.96 10.89
CA TYR A 241 -4.47 8.24 10.76
C TYR A 241 -3.62 9.25 9.98
N ALA A 242 -4.28 10.26 9.43
CA ALA A 242 -3.65 11.36 8.73
C ALA A 242 -3.63 12.64 9.58
N VAL A 243 -2.65 13.48 9.34
CA VAL A 243 -2.49 14.82 9.93
C VAL A 243 -2.18 15.79 8.80
N ALA A 244 -2.63 17.04 8.90
CA ALA A 244 -2.24 18.08 7.95
C ALA A 244 -0.72 18.28 8.01
N GLY A 245 -0.03 18.19 6.86
CA GLY A 245 1.40 18.47 6.80
C GLY A 245 1.68 19.94 7.12
N MET A 246 2.74 20.19 7.88
CA MET A 246 3.31 21.53 8.02
C MET A 246 4.30 21.74 6.87
N ASN A 247 3.90 22.52 5.87
CA ASN A 247 4.75 23.15 4.84
C ASN A 247 5.71 22.22 4.08
N SER A 248 5.33 21.76 2.90
CA SER A 248 6.31 21.55 1.82
C SER A 248 6.54 22.89 1.11
N SER A 249 7.25 23.80 1.77
CA SER A 249 7.84 24.93 1.07
C SER A 249 9.10 24.40 0.37
N ASP A 250 8.97 23.95 -0.88
CA ASP A 250 10.15 23.68 -1.70
C ASP A 250 10.85 25.01 -2.04
N VAL A 251 12.18 24.95 -2.01
CA VAL A 251 13.13 26.04 -2.30
C VAL A 251 13.03 26.54 -3.76
N ASP A 252 12.22 25.91 -4.61
CA ASP A 252 12.07 26.21 -6.04
C ASP A 252 10.73 26.88 -6.41
N GLY A 253 9.93 27.35 -5.45
CA GLY A 253 8.76 28.20 -5.74
C GLY A 253 7.63 27.52 -6.52
N HIS A 254 7.65 26.19 -6.63
CA HIS A 254 6.48 25.41 -6.95
C HIS A 254 5.76 25.09 -5.64
N ASP A 255 4.52 25.55 -5.48
CA ASP A 255 3.61 25.08 -4.43
C ASP A 255 3.49 23.55 -4.55
N THR A 256 4.27 22.80 -3.78
CA THR A 256 4.00 21.38 -3.57
C THR A 256 2.84 21.31 -2.61
N VAL A 257 1.66 21.07 -3.20
CA VAL A 257 0.36 20.83 -2.58
C VAL A 257 0.50 20.34 -1.13
N ASP A 258 -0.05 21.11 -0.18
CA ASP A 258 -0.19 20.75 1.24
C ASP A 258 -0.50 19.26 1.41
N SER A 259 0.53 18.48 1.71
CA SER A 259 0.45 17.03 1.73
C SER A 259 0.08 16.55 3.12
N TYR A 260 -0.82 15.58 3.21
CA TYR A 260 -1.12 14.93 4.48
C TYR A 260 0.05 14.02 4.88
N GLN A 261 0.33 13.98 6.18
CA GLN A 261 1.28 13.05 6.80
C GLN A 261 0.53 11.93 7.50
N TYR A 262 1.06 10.71 7.44
CA TYR A 262 0.42 9.49 7.92
C TYR A 262 1.22 8.90 9.07
N PHE A 263 0.51 8.59 10.16
CA PHE A 263 1.10 8.13 11.41
C PHE A 263 0.39 6.85 11.89
N ARG A 264 1.07 6.11 12.75
CA ARG A 264 0.49 4.97 13.47
C ARG A 264 0.35 5.26 14.97
N TYR A 265 -0.61 4.61 15.59
CA TYR A 265 -0.84 4.58 17.03
C TYR A 265 -0.73 3.13 17.50
N ASP A 266 0.13 2.89 18.49
CA ASP A 266 0.32 1.58 19.08
C ASP A 266 -0.86 1.29 20.02
N ILE A 267 -1.76 0.39 19.61
CA ILE A 267 -2.98 0.08 20.35
C ILE A 267 -2.68 -0.96 21.44
N ALA A 268 -2.12 -2.10 21.05
CA ALA A 268 -1.81 -3.18 21.98
C ALA A 268 -0.81 -4.18 21.38
N MET A 269 -0.16 -4.93 22.27
CA MET A 269 0.65 -6.09 21.94
C MET A 269 0.22 -7.26 22.81
N PHE A 270 -0.03 -8.42 22.21
CA PHE A 270 -0.48 -9.62 22.90
C PHE A 270 0.45 -10.80 22.67
N SER A 271 0.47 -11.72 23.63
CA SER A 271 1.12 -13.02 23.42
C SER A 271 0.12 -14.14 23.14
N LEU A 272 0.42 -14.93 22.11
CA LEU A 272 -0.32 -16.15 21.76
C LEU A 272 0.14 -17.37 22.57
N SER A 273 1.39 -17.40 23.04
CA SER A 273 1.96 -18.59 23.68
C SER A 273 2.37 -18.39 25.15
N MET A 274 2.58 -17.15 25.59
CA MET A 274 2.99 -16.86 26.96
C MET A 274 1.78 -16.85 27.91
N TYR A 275 2.06 -16.87 29.21
CA TYR A 275 1.06 -16.71 30.27
C TYR A 275 -0.12 -17.68 30.17
N ASP A 276 0.15 -18.94 29.81
CA ASP A 276 -0.87 -19.99 29.70
C ASP A 276 -2.00 -19.62 28.72
N GLY A 277 -1.65 -18.89 27.66
CA GLY A 277 -2.60 -18.55 26.58
C GLY A 277 -3.66 -17.52 26.95
N ARG A 278 -3.56 -16.84 28.10
CA ARG A 278 -4.58 -15.88 28.59
C ARG A 278 -4.94 -14.77 27.60
N GLU A 279 -4.05 -14.41 26.69
CA GLU A 279 -4.27 -13.31 25.73
C GLU A 279 -4.60 -13.78 24.30
N ARG A 280 -4.73 -15.09 24.06
CA ARG A 280 -4.88 -15.67 22.71
C ARG A 280 -5.98 -15.06 21.87
N PHE A 281 -7.11 -14.73 22.51
CA PHE A 281 -8.30 -14.22 21.82
C PHE A 281 -8.44 -12.70 21.90
N ARG A 282 -7.48 -11.97 22.48
CA ARG A 282 -7.60 -10.51 22.58
C ARG A 282 -7.59 -9.84 21.22
N ALA A 283 -6.76 -10.31 20.30
CA ALA A 283 -6.76 -9.83 18.91
C ALA A 283 -8.04 -10.22 18.15
N TYR A 284 -8.48 -11.48 18.30
CA TYR A 284 -9.75 -11.95 17.74
C TYR A 284 -10.92 -11.06 18.17
N ASN A 285 -11.05 -10.81 19.47
CA ASN A 285 -12.10 -9.97 20.03
C ASN A 285 -12.03 -8.53 19.52
N PHE A 286 -10.83 -7.97 19.44
CA PHE A 286 -10.62 -6.64 18.86
C PHE A 286 -11.12 -6.56 17.42
N VAL A 287 -10.78 -7.55 16.58
CA VAL A 287 -11.22 -7.59 15.18
C VAL A 287 -12.73 -7.82 15.06
N ARG A 288 -13.32 -8.68 15.89
CA ARG A 288 -14.79 -8.83 15.99
C ARG A 288 -15.46 -7.49 16.33
N ASN A 289 -14.94 -6.78 17.32
CA ASN A 289 -15.44 -5.45 17.70
C ASN A 289 -15.25 -4.41 16.59
N LEU A 290 -14.19 -4.52 15.77
CA LEU A 290 -14.03 -3.67 14.58
C LEU A 290 -15.16 -3.90 13.58
N TYR A 291 -15.51 -5.16 13.31
CA TYR A 291 -16.62 -5.47 12.41
C TYR A 291 -17.96 -4.98 12.97
N ASP A 292 -18.20 -5.20 14.26
CA ASP A 292 -19.49 -4.88 14.87
C ASP A 292 -19.69 -3.37 15.10
N ARG A 293 -18.60 -2.60 15.36
CA ARG A 293 -18.68 -1.20 15.80
C ARG A 293 -18.07 -0.21 14.81
N PHE A 294 -16.88 -0.51 14.27
CA PHE A 294 -16.18 0.42 13.38
C PHE A 294 -16.70 0.35 11.95
N ALA A 295 -16.83 -0.85 11.38
CA ALA A 295 -17.19 -1.01 9.96
C ALA A 295 -18.53 -0.33 9.58
N PRO A 296 -19.61 -0.41 10.38
CA PRO A 296 -20.86 0.30 10.07
C PRO A 296 -20.70 1.82 10.11
N GLN A 297 -20.00 2.36 11.12
CA GLN A 297 -19.72 3.79 11.22
C GLN A 297 -18.81 4.27 10.08
N HIS A 298 -17.89 3.42 9.64
CA HIS A 298 -16.99 3.71 8.54
C HIS A 298 -17.72 3.75 7.20
N LEU A 299 -18.62 2.80 6.97
CA LEU A 299 -19.50 2.80 5.80
C LEU A 299 -20.38 4.06 5.78
N GLU A 300 -21.02 4.42 6.89
CA GLU A 300 -21.87 5.61 6.98
C GLU A 300 -21.08 6.89 6.68
N ARG A 301 -19.89 7.03 7.25
CA ARG A 301 -18.94 8.12 6.99
C ARG A 301 -18.61 8.25 5.50
N ILE A 302 -18.29 7.14 4.83
CA ILE A 302 -17.97 7.16 3.39
C ILE A 302 -19.22 7.53 2.57
N ARG A 303 -20.39 6.96 2.89
CA ARG A 303 -21.65 7.29 2.21
C ARG A 303 -22.02 8.76 2.37
N GLU A 304 -21.77 9.36 3.54
CA GLU A 304 -21.99 10.79 3.77
C GLU A 304 -21.15 11.65 2.82
N ALA A 305 -19.86 11.33 2.69
CA ALA A 305 -18.96 12.02 1.77
C ALA A 305 -19.42 11.84 0.31
N VAL A 306 -19.73 10.61 -0.10
CA VAL A 306 -20.21 10.29 -1.46
C VAL A 306 -21.55 10.98 -1.76
N GLY A 307 -22.47 11.01 -0.81
CA GLY A 307 -23.75 11.69 -0.91
C GLY A 307 -23.60 13.18 -1.19
N SER A 308 -22.56 13.80 -0.60
CA SER A 308 -22.25 15.23 -0.73
C SER A 308 -21.49 15.59 -2.00
N MET A 309 -20.92 14.62 -2.72
CA MET A 309 -20.28 14.87 -4.01
C MET A 309 -21.31 15.31 -5.08
N GLN A 310 -20.88 16.20 -5.97
CA GLN A 310 -21.67 16.60 -7.13
C GLN A 310 -22.03 15.40 -8.00
N ARG A 311 -23.20 15.46 -8.66
CA ARG A 311 -23.58 14.41 -9.62
C ARG A 311 -22.57 14.41 -10.77
N PRO A 312 -22.15 13.23 -11.24
CA PRO A 312 -21.10 13.14 -12.22
C PRO A 312 -21.55 13.71 -13.57
N VAL A 313 -20.67 14.52 -14.17
CA VAL A 313 -20.73 14.83 -15.60
C VAL A 313 -19.96 13.72 -16.32
N PRO A 314 -20.44 13.15 -17.44
CA PRO A 314 -19.75 12.08 -18.15
C PRO A 314 -18.30 12.47 -18.45
N ARG A 315 -17.32 11.70 -17.95
CA ARG A 315 -15.89 11.98 -18.15
C ARG A 315 -15.40 11.50 -19.51
N THR A 316 -14.51 12.27 -20.12
CA THR A 316 -13.73 11.95 -21.33
C THR A 316 -12.27 11.55 -21.03
N GLY A 317 -11.90 11.32 -19.77
CA GLY A 317 -10.52 11.01 -19.33
C GLY A 317 -10.32 9.59 -18.75
N LEU A 318 -9.09 9.27 -18.31
CA LEU A 318 -8.67 7.96 -17.78
C LEU A 318 -9.38 7.63 -16.45
N SER A 319 -10.51 6.94 -16.53
CA SER A 319 -11.18 6.28 -15.40
C SER A 319 -10.61 4.87 -15.19
N PHE A 320 -10.78 4.32 -13.99
CA PHE A 320 -10.57 2.90 -13.73
C PHE A 320 -11.29 1.98 -14.74
N ALA A 321 -12.45 2.38 -15.27
CA ALA A 321 -13.17 1.62 -16.30
C ALA A 321 -12.31 1.34 -17.55
N ALA A 322 -11.37 2.22 -17.92
CA ALA A 322 -10.47 2.03 -19.05
C ALA A 322 -9.41 0.94 -18.81
N SER A 323 -9.14 0.58 -17.55
CA SER A 323 -8.14 -0.44 -17.19
C SER A 323 -8.72 -1.83 -16.93
N ASP A 324 -10.04 -1.98 -16.80
CA ASP A 324 -10.71 -3.31 -16.78
C ASP A 324 -10.84 -3.93 -18.19
N ILE A 325 -10.76 -3.14 -19.27
CA ILE A 325 -10.87 -3.63 -20.67
C ILE A 325 -9.69 -4.53 -21.08
N GLY A 326 -8.57 -4.52 -20.35
CA GLY A 326 -7.38 -5.32 -20.69
C GLY A 326 -7.35 -6.75 -20.15
N LEU A 327 -8.37 -7.21 -19.41
CA LEU A 327 -8.29 -8.46 -18.64
C LEU A 327 -9.12 -9.65 -19.17
N ASP A 328 -9.94 -9.50 -20.23
CA ASP A 328 -10.95 -10.55 -20.57
C ASP A 328 -11.04 -11.05 -22.02
N GLU A 329 -10.13 -10.73 -22.95
CA GLU A 329 -10.25 -11.22 -24.34
C GLU A 329 -9.30 -12.36 -24.77
N GLY A 330 -8.44 -12.87 -23.88
CA GLY A 330 -7.39 -13.82 -24.29
C GLY A 330 -7.61 -15.31 -24.03
N SER A 331 -8.49 -15.73 -23.10
CA SER A 331 -8.37 -17.07 -22.51
C SER A 331 -9.55 -18.04 -22.68
N SER A 332 -10.67 -17.63 -23.28
CA SER A 332 -11.93 -18.38 -23.07
C SER A 332 -12.54 -19.04 -24.32
N ARG A 333 -11.78 -19.25 -25.41
CA ARG A 333 -12.36 -19.73 -26.68
C ARG A 333 -11.68 -20.93 -27.37
N GLN A 334 -10.97 -21.81 -26.67
CA GLN A 334 -10.40 -23.02 -27.31
C GLN A 334 -10.55 -24.35 -26.55
N SER A 335 -11.58 -24.52 -25.73
CA SER A 335 -11.77 -25.77 -24.98
C SER A 335 -13.21 -26.29 -24.97
N PHE A 336 -13.93 -26.15 -26.09
CA PHE A 336 -15.22 -26.81 -26.29
C PHE A 336 -15.40 -27.27 -27.73
N GLU A 337 -14.56 -28.21 -28.19
CA GLU A 337 -14.86 -29.03 -29.38
C GLU A 337 -13.86 -30.18 -29.48
N ALA A 338 -14.08 -31.26 -28.71
CA ALA A 338 -13.64 -32.64 -29.03
C ALA A 338 -13.99 -33.59 -27.88
N ILE A 339 -15.28 -33.90 -27.69
CA ILE A 339 -15.67 -35.17 -27.05
C ILE A 339 -16.67 -35.85 -27.97
N ALA A 340 -16.15 -36.61 -28.92
CA ALA A 340 -16.88 -37.68 -29.56
C ALA A 340 -15.92 -38.81 -29.95
N SER A 341 -16.20 -39.99 -29.41
CA SER A 341 -15.74 -41.32 -29.82
C SER A 341 -14.27 -41.71 -29.57
N GLN A 342 -14.03 -42.64 -28.63
CA GLN A 342 -13.75 -44.06 -28.92
C GLN A 342 -13.23 -44.79 -27.68
N GLU A 343 -13.90 -45.90 -27.34
CA GLU A 343 -13.35 -47.00 -26.53
C GLU A 343 -12.34 -47.80 -27.37
N ASN A 344 -11.11 -47.98 -26.86
CA ASN A 344 -10.44 -49.28 -26.69
C ASN A 344 -8.97 -49.12 -26.28
N ALA A 345 -8.54 -50.03 -25.41
CA ALA A 345 -7.29 -50.02 -24.66
C ALA A 345 -6.02 -50.30 -25.49
N VAL A 346 -4.92 -49.57 -25.21
CA VAL A 346 -3.55 -50.11 -25.05
C VAL A 346 -2.76 -49.17 -24.13
N PHE A 347 -2.23 -49.70 -23.03
CA PHE A 347 -1.32 -48.99 -22.12
C PHE A 347 -0.02 -48.61 -22.87
N ARG A 348 0.18 -47.32 -23.15
CA ARG A 348 1.47 -46.77 -23.60
C ARG A 348 2.17 -46.12 -22.42
N THR A 349 3.46 -46.44 -22.25
CA THR A 349 4.35 -45.82 -21.27
C THR A 349 4.39 -44.29 -21.44
N PRO A 350 4.42 -43.50 -20.36
CA PRO A 350 4.46 -42.04 -20.48
C PRO A 350 5.81 -41.57 -21.02
N SER A 351 5.77 -40.79 -22.10
CA SER A 351 6.87 -39.92 -22.53
C SER A 351 7.11 -38.80 -21.50
N GLU A 352 8.31 -38.18 -21.55
CA GLU A 352 8.79 -37.18 -20.59
C GLU A 352 7.72 -36.16 -20.14
N PRO A 353 7.67 -35.83 -18.83
CA PRO A 353 6.62 -34.98 -18.28
C PRO A 353 6.72 -33.54 -18.83
N ALA A 354 5.57 -32.98 -19.18
CA ALA A 354 5.37 -31.60 -19.67
C ALA A 354 6.04 -30.50 -18.80
N SER A 355 6.40 -30.84 -17.56
CA SER A 355 7.11 -29.96 -16.63
C SER A 355 8.55 -29.62 -17.03
N ALA A 356 9.23 -30.44 -17.85
CA ALA A 356 10.58 -30.14 -18.31
C ALA A 356 10.61 -29.11 -19.46
N SER A 357 9.65 -29.18 -20.39
CA SER A 357 9.49 -28.20 -21.47
C SER A 357 9.07 -26.83 -20.92
N GLN A 358 8.04 -26.82 -20.06
CA GLN A 358 7.57 -25.58 -19.43
C GLN A 358 8.64 -24.88 -18.58
N LYS A 359 9.54 -25.63 -17.94
CA LYS A 359 10.68 -25.04 -17.21
C LYS A 359 11.70 -24.39 -18.14
N ARG A 360 11.95 -24.94 -19.33
CA ARG A 360 12.84 -24.32 -20.34
C ARG A 360 12.19 -23.08 -20.93
N ASP A 361 10.88 -23.12 -21.19
CA ASP A 361 10.13 -21.99 -21.74
C ASP A 361 10.07 -20.83 -20.74
N MET A 362 9.84 -21.12 -19.44
CA MET A 362 9.90 -20.10 -18.39
C MET A 362 11.31 -19.53 -18.19
N ALA A 363 12.36 -20.35 -18.32
CA ALA A 363 13.74 -19.86 -18.24
C ALA A 363 14.08 -18.94 -19.43
N ASN A 364 13.62 -19.27 -20.64
CA ASN A 364 13.79 -18.45 -21.83
C ASN A 364 13.00 -17.13 -21.73
N MET A 365 11.74 -17.18 -21.27
CA MET A 365 10.94 -15.96 -21.06
C MET A 365 11.56 -15.06 -19.99
N ARG A 366 12.09 -15.64 -18.90
CA ARG A 366 12.81 -14.87 -17.88
C ARG A 366 14.06 -14.19 -18.45
N GLY A 367 14.82 -14.89 -19.30
CA GLY A 367 15.99 -14.31 -19.98
C GLY A 367 15.63 -13.19 -20.97
N GLN A 368 14.47 -13.30 -21.64
CA GLN A 368 13.96 -12.21 -22.49
C GLN A 368 13.49 -11.01 -21.66
N LEU A 369 12.82 -11.25 -20.53
CA LEU A 369 12.38 -10.19 -19.62
C LEU A 369 13.56 -9.43 -19.00
N ASP A 370 14.63 -10.14 -18.60
CA ASP A 370 15.85 -9.53 -18.07
C ASP A 370 16.57 -8.68 -19.14
N LYS A 371 16.56 -9.10 -20.41
CA LYS A 371 17.08 -8.27 -21.52
C LYS A 371 16.26 -7.00 -21.74
N LEU A 372 14.92 -7.11 -21.69
CA LEU A 372 14.02 -5.96 -21.87
C LEU A 372 14.18 -4.94 -20.72
N LEU A 373 14.30 -5.43 -19.48
CA LEU A 373 14.57 -4.59 -18.32
C LEU A 373 15.90 -3.84 -18.44
N ARG A 374 16.93 -4.50 -18.96
CA ARG A 374 18.24 -3.86 -19.18
C ARG A 374 18.17 -2.78 -20.26
N GLN A 375 17.45 -3.01 -21.35
CA GLN A 375 17.22 -2.00 -22.38
C GLN A 375 16.43 -0.79 -21.85
N LEU A 376 15.41 -1.02 -21.02
CA LEU A 376 14.66 0.07 -20.37
C LEU A 376 15.53 0.89 -19.40
N GLN A 377 16.44 0.24 -18.68
CA GLN A 377 17.40 0.93 -17.81
C GLN A 377 18.40 1.75 -18.63
N GLU A 378 18.97 1.17 -19.70
CA GLU A 378 19.89 1.85 -20.62
C GLU A 378 19.21 3.07 -21.26
N GLN A 379 17.97 2.94 -21.76
CA GLN A 379 17.20 4.07 -22.29
C GLN A 379 16.93 5.16 -21.24
N ARG A 380 16.67 4.78 -19.99
CA ARG A 380 16.43 5.75 -18.91
C ARG A 380 17.70 6.51 -18.54
N GLU A 381 18.84 5.84 -18.51
CA GLU A 381 20.14 6.47 -18.27
C GLU A 381 20.51 7.43 -19.42
N GLU A 382 20.33 7.02 -20.67
CA GLU A 382 20.54 7.89 -21.84
C GLU A 382 19.61 9.11 -21.82
N SER A 383 18.33 8.92 -21.51
CA SER A 383 17.37 10.02 -21.39
C SER A 383 17.73 10.98 -20.26
N MET A 384 18.26 10.47 -19.14
CA MET A 384 18.69 11.29 -18.01
C MET A 384 19.92 12.12 -18.35
N GLN A 385 20.90 11.51 -19.04
CA GLN A 385 22.09 12.22 -19.52
C GLN A 385 21.74 13.33 -20.52
N GLN A 386 20.80 13.08 -21.43
CA GLN A 386 20.32 14.12 -22.37
C GLN A 386 19.64 15.29 -21.65
N LEU A 387 18.86 15.01 -20.61
CA LEU A 387 18.20 16.05 -19.82
C LEU A 387 19.22 16.90 -19.06
N GLU A 388 20.22 16.26 -18.46
CA GLU A 388 21.28 16.93 -17.72
C GLU A 388 22.14 17.81 -18.65
N GLN A 389 22.45 17.32 -19.85
CA GLN A 389 23.13 18.09 -20.88
C GLN A 389 22.33 19.33 -21.31
N ARG A 390 21.02 19.18 -21.60
CA ARG A 390 20.15 20.32 -21.92
C ARG A 390 20.07 21.33 -20.78
N ARG A 391 20.03 20.86 -19.53
CA ARG A 391 19.99 21.74 -18.35
C ARG A 391 21.29 22.55 -18.23
N LYS A 392 22.44 21.93 -18.51
CA LYS A 392 23.74 22.60 -18.51
C LYS A 392 23.84 23.64 -19.62
N GLU A 393 23.45 23.29 -20.84
CA GLU A 393 23.42 24.22 -21.98
C GLU A 393 22.49 25.41 -21.72
N SER A 394 21.30 25.17 -21.17
CA SER A 394 20.35 26.23 -20.79
C SER A 394 20.95 27.16 -19.72
N LYS A 395 21.65 26.62 -18.73
CA LYS A 395 22.30 27.42 -17.69
C LYS A 395 23.43 28.30 -18.25
N GLU A 396 24.27 27.75 -19.12
CA GLU A 396 25.34 28.49 -19.78
C GLU A 396 24.79 29.63 -20.66
N GLN A 397 23.67 29.37 -21.37
CA GLN A 397 23.00 30.38 -22.18
C GLN A 397 22.41 31.52 -21.33
N LEU A 398 21.83 31.19 -20.17
CA LEU A 398 21.30 32.18 -19.22
C LEU A 398 22.41 33.04 -18.61
N GLU A 399 23.55 32.44 -18.25
CA GLU A 399 24.71 33.18 -17.74
C GLU A 399 25.28 34.13 -18.79
N LYS A 400 25.32 33.72 -20.06
CA LYS A 400 25.76 34.57 -21.17
C LYS A 400 24.82 35.76 -21.36
N GLN A 401 23.50 35.54 -21.40
CA GLN A 401 22.51 36.62 -21.49
C GLN A 401 22.61 37.60 -20.32
N ARG A 402 22.83 37.09 -19.10
CA ARG A 402 23.01 37.92 -17.91
C ARG A 402 24.24 38.81 -18.01
N LYS A 403 25.34 38.28 -18.56
CA LYS A 403 26.57 39.05 -18.76
C LYS A 403 26.40 40.14 -19.83
N GLU A 404 25.80 39.79 -20.97
CA GLU A 404 25.50 40.75 -22.05
C GLU A 404 24.55 41.87 -21.58
N SER A 405 23.51 41.53 -20.81
CA SER A 405 22.59 42.52 -20.23
C SER A 405 23.28 43.45 -19.24
N LYS A 406 24.22 42.93 -18.44
CA LYS A 406 25.01 43.74 -17.50
C LYS A 406 25.94 44.71 -18.25
N GLU A 407 26.60 44.25 -19.31
CA GLU A 407 27.48 45.10 -20.13
C GLU A 407 26.68 46.22 -20.84
N GLN A 408 25.47 45.93 -21.33
CA GLN A 408 24.58 46.94 -21.89
C GLN A 408 24.15 47.98 -20.85
N LEU A 409 23.86 47.56 -19.62
CA LEU A 409 23.48 48.45 -18.53
C LEU A 409 24.64 49.39 -18.13
N GLU A 410 25.87 48.86 -18.08
CA GLU A 410 27.08 49.66 -17.79
C GLU A 410 27.36 50.68 -18.91
N GLN A 411 27.17 50.31 -20.18
CA GLN A 411 27.30 51.25 -21.30
C GLN A 411 26.25 52.36 -21.27
N LEU A 412 24.99 52.02 -20.96
CA LEU A 412 23.90 53.00 -20.85
C LEU A 412 24.16 53.97 -19.70
N THR A 413 24.60 53.46 -18.55
CA THR A 413 24.94 54.27 -17.37
C THR A 413 26.11 55.20 -17.67
N GLY A 414 27.15 54.72 -18.36
CA GLY A 414 28.28 55.53 -18.79
C GLY A 414 27.97 56.58 -19.86
N MET A 415 26.89 56.42 -20.65
CA MET A 415 26.39 57.49 -21.52
C MET A 415 25.61 58.55 -20.74
N ILE A 416 24.80 58.14 -19.76
CA ILE A 416 24.03 59.05 -18.92
C ILE A 416 24.95 59.96 -18.10
N SER A 417 26.03 59.42 -17.51
CA SER A 417 27.02 60.22 -16.78
C SER A 417 27.73 61.25 -17.66
N ARG A 418 28.08 60.88 -18.91
CA ARG A 418 28.69 61.82 -19.87
C ARG A 418 27.74 62.91 -20.34
N LEU A 419 26.44 62.60 -20.46
CA LEU A 419 25.41 63.59 -20.76
C LEU A 419 25.17 64.55 -19.60
N GLN A 420 25.27 64.08 -18.35
CA GLN A 420 25.19 64.93 -17.15
C GLN A 420 26.41 65.86 -17.03
N GLU A 421 27.63 65.35 -17.25
CA GLU A 421 28.86 66.18 -17.26
C GLU A 421 28.83 67.26 -18.36
N SER A 422 28.23 66.98 -19.51
CA SER A 422 28.07 67.98 -20.59
C SER A 422 27.04 69.08 -20.26
N LYS A 423 26.09 68.79 -19.35
CA LYS A 423 25.06 69.73 -18.90
C LYS A 423 25.54 70.65 -17.79
N ASP A 424 26.51 70.20 -16.99
CA ASP A 424 27.11 71.00 -15.91
C ASP A 424 28.27 71.90 -16.40
N ALA A 425 28.69 71.76 -17.67
CA ALA A 425 29.74 72.55 -18.31
C ALA A 425 29.22 73.63 -19.29
N SER A 426 27.89 73.83 -19.38
CA SER A 426 27.22 74.96 -20.05
C SER A 426 26.49 75.80 -19.02
#